data_AF-A0A7L5A9L8-F1
#
_entry.id   AF-A0A7L5A9L8-F1
#
_cell.length_a   1.000
_cell.length_b   1.000
_cell.length_c   1.000
_cell.angle_alpha   90.00
_cell.angle_beta   90.00
_cell.angle_gamma   90.00
#
_symmetry.space_group_name_H-M   'P 1'
#
loop_
_entity.id
_entity.type
_entity.pdbx_description
1 polymer ?
#
loop_
_entity_poly.entity_id
_entity_poly.type
_entity_poly.pdbx_seq_one_letter_code
_entity_poly.pdbx_strand_id
1 'polypeptide(L)'
;MAKKTEQRSFNDVLSILGSQKFDVAPASEGAKRGGGAFQVRKYGCAAEIGAGSDGSVQMLARPGWVLGGEISRLVDKGYQKFLVTPKVSVPATADALRAIHEFSQELNLAAGEMNLYNEALGTTSDRYMYDRVKGRPDAG
;
A
#
# COMPACT_ATOMS: atom_id res chain seq x y z
N MET A 1 -24.70 12.52 -14.37
CA MET A 1 -24.85 11.06 -14.53
C MET A 1 -23.64 10.41 -13.87
N ALA A 2 -23.83 9.62 -12.81
CA ALA A 2 -22.73 8.90 -12.19
C ALA A 2 -22.24 7.82 -13.17
N LYS A 3 -20.98 7.89 -13.58
CA LYS A 3 -20.35 6.84 -14.40
C LYS A 3 -20.39 5.56 -13.58
N LYS A 4 -21.15 4.57 -14.04
CA LYS A 4 -21.16 3.23 -13.44
C LYS A 4 -19.77 2.64 -13.70
N THR A 5 -18.91 2.68 -12.70
CA THR A 5 -17.56 2.10 -12.77
C THR A 5 -17.75 0.59 -12.87
N GLU A 6 -17.41 -0.02 -14.01
CA GLU A 6 -17.42 -1.47 -14.15
C GLU A 6 -16.42 -2.07 -13.14
N GLN A 7 -16.91 -2.96 -12.29
CA GLN A 7 -16.07 -3.75 -11.40
C GLN A 7 -15.18 -4.64 -12.27
N ARG A 8 -13.88 -4.32 -12.33
CA ARG A 8 -12.88 -5.10 -13.07
C ARG A 8 -12.61 -6.40 -12.34
N SER A 9 -12.49 -7.51 -13.08
CA SER A 9 -12.11 -8.77 -12.46
C SER A 9 -10.65 -8.73 -11.99
N PHE A 10 -10.30 -9.56 -11.01
CA PHE A 10 -8.92 -9.68 -10.53
C PHE A 10 -7.92 -9.95 -11.66
N ASN A 11 -8.25 -10.83 -12.61
CA ASN A 11 -7.36 -11.16 -13.74
C ASN A 11 -7.19 -10.00 -14.73
N ASP A 12 -8.24 -9.20 -14.94
CA ASP A 12 -8.13 -7.98 -15.77
C ASP A 12 -7.17 -6.99 -15.13
N VAL A 13 -7.22 -6.85 -13.81
CA VAL A 13 -6.32 -5.96 -13.07
C VAL A 13 -4.88 -6.43 -13.16
N LEU A 14 -4.59 -7.74 -13.02
CA LEU A 14 -3.24 -8.27 -13.22
C LEU A 14 -2.72 -7.99 -14.63
N SER A 15 -3.58 -8.12 -15.65
CA SER A 15 -3.23 -7.84 -17.04
C SER A 15 -2.93 -6.36 -17.27
N ILE A 16 -3.75 -5.47 -16.71
CA ILE A 16 -3.53 -4.01 -16.76
C ILE A 16 -2.21 -3.65 -16.08
N LEU A 17 -1.96 -4.16 -14.87
CA LEU A 17 -0.72 -3.90 -14.15
C LEU A 17 0.51 -4.33 -14.94
N GLY A 18 0.48 -5.53 -15.55
CA GLY A 18 1.54 -6.00 -16.44
C GLY A 18 1.77 -5.07 -17.64
N SER A 19 0.69 -4.59 -18.27
CA SER A 19 0.79 -3.61 -19.38
C SER A 19 1.37 -2.26 -18.93
N GLN A 20 1.12 -1.86 -17.69
CA GLN A 20 1.63 -0.64 -17.05
C GLN A 20 3.04 -0.83 -16.47
N LYS A 21 3.74 -1.91 -16.82
CA LYS A 21 5.12 -2.20 -16.40
C LYS A 21 5.28 -2.45 -14.90
N PHE A 22 4.23 -2.90 -14.23
CA PHE A 22 4.42 -3.58 -12.96
C PHE A 22 5.03 -4.95 -13.22
N ASP A 23 5.95 -5.35 -12.37
CA ASP A 23 6.31 -6.75 -12.22
C ASP A 23 5.24 -7.42 -11.36
N VAL A 24 4.67 -8.51 -11.86
CA VAL A 24 3.53 -9.22 -11.28
C VAL A 24 3.92 -10.67 -11.10
N ALA A 25 4.04 -11.12 -9.86
CA ALA A 25 4.49 -12.47 -9.53
C ALA A 25 3.63 -13.06 -8.40
N PRO A 26 3.47 -14.39 -8.32
CA PRO A 26 2.84 -15.02 -7.18
C PRO A 26 3.51 -14.59 -5.87
N ALA A 27 2.72 -14.20 -4.86
CA ALA A 27 3.25 -13.75 -3.58
C ALA A 27 3.81 -14.94 -2.78
N SER A 28 5.09 -14.88 -2.41
CA SER A 28 5.76 -15.95 -1.66
C SER A 28 5.23 -16.10 -0.22
N GLU A 29 4.78 -15.01 0.41
CA GLU A 29 4.17 -15.01 1.75
C GLU A 29 2.62 -14.98 1.71
N GLY A 30 2.03 -14.28 0.73
CA GLY A 30 0.58 -14.27 0.50
C GLY A 30 -0.03 -15.63 0.12
N ALA A 31 0.77 -16.54 -0.43
CA ALA A 31 0.36 -17.93 -0.71
C ALA A 31 -0.17 -18.69 0.53
N LYS A 32 0.21 -18.29 1.75
CA LYS A 32 -0.23 -18.93 3.00
C LYS A 32 -1.65 -18.53 3.44
N ARG A 33 -2.29 -17.54 2.80
CA ARG A 33 -3.61 -16.99 3.19
C ARG A 33 -4.80 -17.47 2.34
N GLY A 34 -4.64 -18.54 1.55
CA GLY A 34 -5.81 -19.27 1.03
C GLY A 34 -6.29 -18.91 -0.39
N GLY A 35 -5.40 -18.46 -1.28
CA GLY A 35 -5.66 -18.47 -2.73
C GLY A 35 -5.02 -17.31 -3.48
N GLY A 36 -4.23 -17.63 -4.51
CA GLY A 36 -3.95 -16.74 -5.66
C GLY A 36 -3.44 -15.32 -5.38
N ALA A 37 -2.72 -15.09 -4.29
CA ALA A 37 -2.13 -13.78 -4.01
C ALA A 37 -0.97 -13.47 -4.97
N PHE A 38 -0.91 -12.23 -5.44
CA PHE A 38 0.17 -11.72 -6.29
C PHE A 38 0.87 -10.55 -5.61
N GLN A 39 2.20 -10.55 -5.65
CA GLN A 39 3.01 -9.40 -5.35
C GLN A 39 3.19 -8.59 -6.63
N VAL A 40 2.93 -7.29 -6.52
CA VAL A 40 3.06 -6.33 -7.62
C VAL A 40 4.15 -5.32 -7.26
N ARG A 41 5.09 -5.06 -8.17
CA ARG A 41 6.27 -4.24 -7.90
C ARG A 41 6.51 -3.22 -8.99
N LYS A 42 6.89 -2.00 -8.58
CA LYS A 42 7.34 -0.92 -9.46
C LYS A 42 8.02 0.17 -8.64
N TYR A 43 8.94 0.93 -9.24
CA TYR A 43 9.61 2.08 -8.58
C TYR A 43 10.30 1.76 -7.23
N GLY A 44 10.78 0.52 -7.04
CA GLY A 44 11.34 0.08 -5.74
C GLY A 44 10.28 -0.15 -4.65
N CYS A 45 9.00 0.00 -4.97
CA CYS A 45 7.86 -0.28 -4.12
C CYS A 45 7.22 -1.64 -4.45
N ALA A 46 6.47 -2.16 -3.49
CA ALA A 46 5.66 -3.35 -3.69
C ALA A 46 4.35 -3.29 -2.89
N ALA A 47 3.37 -4.08 -3.32
CA ALA A 47 2.15 -4.41 -2.60
C ALA A 47 1.80 -5.87 -2.84
N GLU A 48 0.94 -6.45 -2.01
CA GLU A 48 0.35 -7.76 -2.27
C GLU A 48 -1.15 -7.60 -2.44
N ILE A 49 -1.70 -8.20 -3.50
CA ILE A 49 -3.12 -8.19 -3.84
C ILE A 49 -3.63 -9.61 -4.02
N GLY A 50 -4.92 -9.82 -3.79
CA GLY A 50 -5.61 -11.09 -4.00
C GLY A 50 -7.03 -10.88 -4.51
N ALA A 51 -7.67 -11.96 -4.91
CA ALA A 51 -9.09 -11.94 -5.26
C ALA A 51 -9.94 -11.95 -3.98
N GLY A 52 -10.86 -10.99 -3.86
CA GLY A 52 -11.92 -11.00 -2.85
C GLY A 52 -12.96 -12.07 -3.16
N SER A 53 -13.83 -12.37 -2.19
CA SER A 53 -14.90 -13.36 -2.32
C SER A 53 -15.93 -13.02 -3.41
N ASP A 54 -16.02 -11.76 -3.79
CA ASP A 54 -16.88 -11.21 -4.85
C ASP A 54 -16.15 -11.06 -6.20
N GLY A 55 -14.90 -11.53 -6.30
CA GLY A 55 -14.07 -11.41 -7.50
C GLY A 55 -13.40 -10.04 -7.67
N SER A 56 -13.61 -9.10 -6.73
CA SER A 56 -12.92 -7.81 -6.69
C SER A 56 -11.46 -7.95 -6.28
N VAL A 57 -10.66 -6.89 -6.47
CA VAL A 57 -9.28 -6.85 -5.96
C VAL A 57 -9.29 -6.48 -4.48
N GLN A 58 -8.62 -7.31 -3.68
CA GLN A 58 -8.37 -7.08 -2.26
C GLN A 58 -6.88 -6.78 -2.03
N MET A 59 -6.59 -5.73 -1.26
CA MET A 59 -5.24 -5.44 -0.77
C MET A 59 -4.89 -6.37 0.40
N LEU A 60 -3.82 -7.16 0.28
CA LEU A 60 -3.32 -8.09 1.30
C LEU A 60 -2.11 -7.55 2.06
N ALA A 61 -1.31 -6.71 1.39
CA ALA A 61 -0.23 -5.91 1.97
C ALA A 61 -0.16 -4.56 1.26
N ARG A 62 -0.21 -3.48 2.03
CA ARG A 62 -0.24 -2.11 1.50
C ARG A 62 1.01 -1.75 0.68
N PRO A 63 0.89 -0.79 -0.24
CA PRO A 63 2.04 -0.18 -0.91
C PRO A 63 3.11 0.28 0.07
N GLY A 64 4.34 -0.12 -0.18
CA GLY A 64 5.49 0.31 0.61
C GLY A 64 6.79 0.16 -0.14
N TRP A 65 7.80 0.93 0.29
CA TRP A 65 9.15 0.79 -0.25
C TRP A 65 9.75 -0.56 0.16
N VAL A 66 10.45 -1.23 -0.75
CA VAL A 66 11.06 -2.53 -0.46
C VAL A 66 12.40 -2.31 0.23
N LEU A 67 12.49 -2.69 1.51
CA LEU A 67 13.71 -2.64 2.31
C LEU A 67 14.16 -4.06 2.65
N GLY A 68 15.32 -4.47 2.15
CA GLY A 68 15.86 -5.81 2.43
C GLY A 68 14.95 -6.96 1.97
N GLY A 69 14.15 -6.74 0.92
CA GLY A 69 13.16 -7.69 0.42
C GLY A 69 11.79 -7.62 1.08
N GLU A 70 11.61 -6.84 2.14
CA GLU A 70 10.34 -6.69 2.86
C GLU A 70 9.63 -5.40 2.47
N ILE A 71 8.30 -5.44 2.38
CA ILE A 71 7.47 -4.26 2.14
C ILE A 71 7.42 -3.45 3.43
N SER A 72 7.99 -2.25 3.41
CA SER A 72 7.99 -1.37 4.58
C SER A 72 6.66 -0.67 4.80
N ARG A 73 6.36 -0.35 6.06
CA ARG A 73 5.26 0.55 6.43
C ARG A 73 5.76 1.97 6.57
N LEU A 74 4.95 2.94 6.18
CA LEU A 74 5.26 4.36 6.34
C LEU A 74 4.72 4.87 7.69
N VAL A 75 5.61 5.15 8.64
CA VAL A 75 5.26 5.59 10.00
C VAL A 75 5.64 7.05 10.20
N ASP A 76 4.69 7.87 10.64
CA ASP A 76 4.93 9.27 10.99
C ASP A 76 5.22 9.41 12.48
N LYS A 77 6.36 10.03 12.81
CA LYS A 77 6.78 10.34 14.19
C LYS A 77 6.68 11.83 14.52
N GLY A 78 5.90 12.60 13.78
CA GLY A 78 5.64 14.02 13.99
C GLY A 78 6.64 14.95 13.31
N TYR A 79 7.95 14.68 13.40
CA TYR A 79 9.00 15.50 12.77
C TYR A 79 9.55 14.91 11.46
N GLN A 80 9.36 13.60 11.25
CA GLN A 80 9.89 12.86 10.12
C GLN A 80 9.08 11.57 9.92
N LYS A 81 8.95 11.14 8.67
CA LYS A 81 8.39 9.82 8.32
C LYS A 81 9.49 8.78 8.22
N PHE A 82 9.18 7.55 8.59
CA PHE A 82 10.09 6.41 8.61
C PHE A 82 9.53 5.25 7.78
N LEU A 83 10.40 4.58 7.06
CA LEU A 83 10.13 3.30 6.42
C LEU A 83 10.52 2.20 7.41
N VAL A 84 9.54 1.40 7.83
CA VAL A 84 9.72 0.43 8.91
C VAL A 84 9.38 -0.98 8.43
N THR A 85 10.31 -1.90 8.59
CA THR A 85 10.14 -3.35 8.50
C THR A 85 10.37 -3.98 9.88
N PRO A 86 10.12 -5.28 10.08
CA PRO A 86 10.45 -5.95 11.35
C PRO A 86 11.94 -5.86 11.73
N LYS A 87 12.84 -5.72 10.74
CA LYS A 87 14.29 -5.73 10.95
C LYS A 87 14.92 -4.34 10.94
N VAL A 88 14.34 -3.39 10.22
CA VAL A 88 14.98 -2.11 9.90
C VAL A 88 13.97 -0.96 10.02
N SER A 89 14.44 0.18 10.53
CA SER A 89 13.72 1.45 10.51
C SER A 89 14.65 2.53 10.00
N VAL A 90 14.33 3.14 8.86
CA VAL A 90 15.13 4.22 8.25
C VAL A 90 14.26 5.45 7.99
N PRO A 91 14.81 6.67 8.05
CA PRO A 91 14.08 7.87 7.62
C PRO A 91 13.62 7.73 6.16
N ALA A 92 12.38 8.09 5.88
CA ALA A 92 11.84 8.13 4.54
C ALA A 92 12.42 9.33 3.77
N THR A 93 13.09 9.06 2.65
CA THR A 93 13.58 10.10 1.74
C THR A 93 12.44 10.66 0.90
N ALA A 94 12.62 11.87 0.34
CA ALA A 94 11.63 12.47 -0.55
C ALA A 94 11.34 11.60 -1.78
N ASP A 95 12.36 10.95 -2.34
CA ASP A 95 12.21 10.07 -3.50
C ASP A 95 11.44 8.80 -3.16
N ALA A 96 11.67 8.20 -1.99
CA ALA A 96 10.90 7.04 -1.56
C ALA A 96 9.42 7.41 -1.34
N LEU A 97 9.14 8.58 -0.74
CA LEU A 97 7.77 9.07 -0.56
C LEU A 97 7.07 9.31 -1.91
N ARG A 98 7.77 9.90 -2.88
CA ARG A 98 7.24 10.12 -4.23
C ARG A 98 6.94 8.80 -4.94
N ALA A 99 7.86 7.85 -4.86
CA ALA A 99 7.67 6.53 -5.47
C ALA A 99 6.50 5.77 -4.85
N ILE A 100 6.33 5.78 -3.52
CA ILE A 100 5.18 5.16 -2.86
C ILE A 100 3.88 5.82 -3.33
N HIS A 101 3.86 7.15 -3.43
CA HIS A 101 2.68 7.88 -3.89
C HIS A 101 2.33 7.52 -5.34
N GLU A 102 3.29 7.60 -6.26
CA GLU A 102 3.09 7.31 -7.69
C GLU A 102 2.67 5.85 -7.91
N PHE A 103 3.35 4.91 -7.26
CA PHE A 103 2.98 3.50 -7.24
C PHE A 103 1.53 3.30 -6.78
N SER A 104 1.14 3.96 -5.68
CA SER A 104 -0.21 3.81 -5.11
C SER A 104 -1.27 4.37 -6.05
N GLN A 105 -1.01 5.51 -6.71
CA GLN A 105 -1.93 6.09 -7.69
C GLN A 105 -2.13 5.16 -8.88
N GLU A 106 -1.06 4.66 -9.48
CA GLU A 106 -1.15 3.74 -10.61
C GLU A 106 -1.87 2.42 -10.23
N LEU A 107 -1.55 1.85 -9.07
CA LEU A 107 -2.20 0.63 -8.58
C LEU A 107 -3.70 0.84 -8.35
N ASN A 108 -4.09 1.96 -7.73
CA ASN A 108 -5.50 2.31 -7.53
C ASN A 108 -6.22 2.49 -8.88
N LEU A 109 -5.61 3.19 -9.84
CA LEU A 109 -6.19 3.40 -11.17
C LEU A 109 -6.36 2.10 -11.96
N ALA A 110 -5.41 1.17 -11.84
CA ALA A 110 -5.48 -0.14 -12.46
C ALA A 110 -6.58 -1.00 -11.82
N ALA A 111 -6.67 -1.00 -10.50
CA ALA A 111 -7.62 -1.82 -9.75
C ALA A 111 -9.07 -1.27 -9.76
N GLY A 112 -9.28 0.01 -10.10
CA GLY A 112 -10.61 0.63 -10.09
C GLY A 112 -11.09 0.90 -8.67
N GLU A 113 -12.35 0.59 -8.35
CA GLU A 113 -12.79 0.57 -6.94
C GLU A 113 -12.25 -0.69 -6.26
N MET A 114 -11.04 -0.61 -5.69
CA MET A 114 -10.63 -1.61 -4.71
C MET A 114 -11.62 -1.60 -3.56
N ASN A 115 -11.99 -2.78 -3.06
CA ASN A 115 -12.81 -2.91 -1.87
C ASN A 115 -11.95 -2.53 -0.65
N LEU A 116 -11.70 -1.22 -0.50
CA LEU A 116 -10.89 -0.59 0.53
C LEU A 116 -11.67 -0.50 1.83
N TYR A 117 -12.45 -1.53 2.19
CA TYR A 117 -13.33 -1.53 3.37
C TYR A 117 -12.58 -1.24 4.69
N ASN A 118 -11.24 -1.17 4.66
CA ASN A 118 -10.37 -0.72 5.77
C ASN A 118 -9.36 0.40 5.43
N GLU A 119 -9.44 1.08 4.27
CA GLU A 119 -8.34 1.92 3.75
C GLU A 119 -8.74 3.28 3.14
N ALA A 120 -9.99 3.73 3.29
CA ALA A 120 -10.41 5.10 2.89
C ALA A 120 -9.81 6.23 3.76
N LEU A 121 -8.61 6.03 4.33
CA LEU A 121 -7.92 7.00 5.16
C LEU A 121 -6.60 7.39 4.49
N GLY A 122 -6.69 8.44 3.67
CA GLY A 122 -5.63 9.43 3.41
C GLY A 122 -4.23 8.89 3.11
N THR A 123 -3.83 9.01 1.85
CA THR A 123 -2.44 8.88 1.42
C THR A 123 -1.47 9.60 2.38
N THR A 124 -0.30 8.99 2.57
CA THR A 124 0.98 9.47 3.14
C THR A 124 1.40 8.98 4.53
N SER A 125 0.56 8.29 5.32
CA SER A 125 1.03 7.63 6.56
C SER A 125 0.15 6.46 6.98
N ASP A 126 0.73 5.26 7.19
CA ASP A 126 0.01 4.08 7.67
C ASP A 126 -0.26 4.11 9.18
N ARG A 127 0.60 4.81 9.93
CA ARG A 127 0.49 4.92 11.38
C ARG A 127 1.05 6.24 11.85
N TYR A 128 0.29 6.92 12.69
CA TYR A 128 0.71 8.13 13.39
C TYR A 128 1.11 7.74 14.82
N MET A 129 2.36 7.96 15.18
CA MET A 129 2.83 7.87 16.57
C MET A 129 3.18 9.28 17.03
N TYR A 130 2.21 9.97 17.62
CA TYR A 130 2.47 11.24 18.30
C TYR A 130 2.96 10.97 19.72
N ASP A 131 4.08 11.58 20.09
CA ASP A 131 4.48 11.69 21.49
C ASP A 131 3.55 12.71 22.15
N ARG A 132 2.57 12.23 22.93
CA ARG A 132 1.69 13.14 23.68
C ARG A 132 2.52 13.69 24.83
N VAL A 133 2.81 15.00 24.81
CA VAL A 133 3.36 15.71 25.97
C VAL A 133 2.40 15.51 27.15
N LYS A 134 2.76 14.65 28.10
CA LYS A 134 2.06 14.53 29.39
C LYS A 134 2.43 15.75 30.24
N GLY A 135 1.43 16.53 30.65
CA GLY A 135 1.58 17.52 31.71
C GLY A 135 1.77 18.98 31.28
N ARG A 136 0.92 19.52 30.40
CA ARG A 136 0.78 20.98 30.29
C ARG A 136 -0.11 21.46 31.45
N PRO A 137 0.40 22.21 32.46
CA PRO A 137 -0.48 22.85 33.42
C PRO A 137 -1.31 23.90 32.70
N ASP A 138 -2.61 23.94 33.01
CA ASP A 138 -3.50 24.99 32.53
C ASP A 138 -2.94 26.34 32.97
N ALA A 139 -2.66 27.21 32.01
CA ALA A 139 -2.29 28.59 32.31
C ALA A 139 -3.52 29.26 32.94
N GLY A 140 -3.38 29.66 34.21
CA GLY A 140 -4.39 30.41 34.96
C GLY A 140 -4.61 31.83 34.44
#